data_AF-A0A2T6GAQ7-F1
#
_entry.id   AF-A0A2T6GAQ7-F1
#
_cell.length_a   1.000
_cell.length_b   1.000
_cell.length_c   1.000
_cell.angle_alpha   90.00
_cell.angle_beta   90.00
_cell.angle_gamma   90.00
#
_symmetry.space_group_name_H-M   'P 1'
#
loop_
_entity.id
_entity.type
_entity.pdbx_description
1 polymer ?
#
loop_
_entity_poly.entity_id
_entity_poly.type
_entity_poly.pdbx_seq_one_letter_code
_entity_poly.pdbx_strand_id
1 'polypeptide(L)'
;AEALRAANEAAAAEAIRNASTFRAQGSVAAARPLFVVSSGVIAVAEATATLLAAAIRSAIVGLTSAVVGSVSAVAVGVFSLLAFPSKLGNDDELPERYSFSTPLSDLAPNLSSQTLQAAAAVGGTVDMPVRISSKTAEDGRSEVFVVKTDGVSIPSKVKVIAATYNAGQNVYTATTADVPPRTLTWTPIVSPGNSSTTSPAQQPLPPVYTGATVTPVQGRIDTFPAVVEASFDDYIIVYPIDSGLAPIYVMFRDRREDPGVASGFGQPVSGIWLSAASHGEGAPIPSQIANQLRGRQFKNWRA
;
A
#
# COMPACT_ATOMS: atom_id res chain seq x y z
N ALA A 1 25.92 -2.72 30.50
CA ALA A 1 24.46 -2.49 30.39
C ALA A 1 24.12 -1.55 29.23
N GLU A 2 24.75 -0.39 29.14
CA GLU A 2 24.49 0.61 28.10
C GLU A 2 24.84 0.14 26.68
N ALA A 3 25.98 -0.53 26.49
CA ALA A 3 26.35 -1.10 25.19
C ALA A 3 25.40 -2.21 24.70
N LEU A 4 24.85 -3.03 25.62
CA LEU A 4 23.86 -4.06 25.30
C LEU A 4 22.51 -3.42 24.91
N ARG A 5 22.12 -2.35 25.61
CA ARG A 5 20.92 -1.58 25.28
C ARG A 5 21.05 -0.90 23.92
N ALA A 6 22.18 -0.26 23.63
CA ALA A 6 22.45 0.38 22.34
C ALA A 6 22.48 -0.65 21.19
N ALA A 7 23.07 -1.83 21.41
CA ALA A 7 23.06 -2.91 20.41
C ALA A 7 21.64 -3.43 20.15
N ASN A 8 20.83 -3.60 21.18
CA ASN A 8 19.43 -4.03 21.03
C ASN A 8 18.57 -2.97 20.31
N GLU A 9 18.76 -1.69 20.62
CA GLU A 9 18.08 -0.58 19.95
C GLU A 9 18.49 -0.49 18.47
N ALA A 10 19.78 -0.68 18.15
CA ALA A 10 20.27 -0.72 16.78
C ALA A 10 19.72 -1.91 15.98
N ALA A 11 19.69 -3.10 16.59
CA ALA A 11 19.13 -4.31 15.98
C ALA A 11 17.61 -4.16 15.74
N ALA A 12 16.88 -3.58 16.68
CA ALA A 12 15.45 -3.29 16.52
C ALA A 12 15.20 -2.27 15.40
N ALA A 13 16.00 -1.20 15.33
CA ALA A 13 15.91 -0.21 14.26
C ALA A 13 16.24 -0.81 12.88
N GLU A 14 17.21 -1.72 12.79
CA GLU A 14 17.52 -2.43 11.55
C GLU A 14 16.40 -3.41 11.14
N ALA A 15 15.83 -4.14 12.09
CA ALA A 15 14.68 -5.01 11.83
C ALA A 15 13.48 -4.21 11.29
N ILE A 16 13.19 -3.04 11.87
CA ILE A 16 12.12 -2.15 11.40
C ILE A 16 12.40 -1.64 9.98
N ARG A 17 13.65 -1.24 9.69
CA ARG A 17 14.06 -0.78 8.35
C ARG A 17 13.89 -1.89 7.31
N ASN A 18 14.37 -3.09 7.60
CA ASN A 18 14.24 -4.23 6.70
C ASN A 18 12.76 -4.61 6.48
N ALA A 19 11.95 -4.62 7.53
CA ALA A 19 10.52 -4.88 7.45
C ALA A 19 9.74 -3.79 6.68
N SER A 20 10.30 -2.59 6.53
CA SER A 20 9.71 -1.46 5.80
C SER A 20 10.31 -1.26 4.41
N THR A 21 11.17 -2.20 3.95
CA THR A 21 11.81 -2.14 2.64
C THR A 21 11.19 -3.15 1.68
N PHE A 22 10.67 -2.68 0.55
CA PHE A 22 10.00 -3.50 -0.47
C PHE A 22 10.83 -3.52 -1.75
N ARG A 23 11.12 -4.72 -2.26
CA ARG A 23 12.08 -4.91 -3.37
C ARG A 23 11.42 -5.58 -4.57
N ALA A 24 11.53 -4.96 -5.75
CA ALA A 24 10.99 -5.49 -7.00
C ALA A 24 11.95 -5.25 -8.17
N GLN A 25 11.69 -5.89 -9.31
CA GLN A 25 12.32 -5.49 -10.57
C GLN A 25 11.51 -4.36 -11.20
N GLY A 26 12.19 -3.27 -11.58
CA GLY A 26 11.55 -2.08 -12.12
C GLY A 26 10.77 -2.36 -13.40
N SER A 27 11.33 -3.18 -14.28
CA SER A 27 10.69 -3.57 -15.53
C SER A 27 9.45 -4.42 -15.36
N VAL A 28 9.48 -5.35 -14.39
CA VAL A 28 8.32 -6.19 -14.10
C VAL A 28 7.22 -5.33 -13.47
N ALA A 29 7.56 -4.48 -12.49
CA ALA A 29 6.60 -3.57 -11.86
C ALA A 29 5.98 -2.57 -12.85
N ALA A 30 6.76 -2.10 -13.82
CA ALA A 30 6.30 -1.21 -14.89
C ALA A 30 5.46 -1.91 -15.97
N ALA A 31 5.52 -3.23 -16.07
CA ALA A 31 4.84 -4.00 -17.11
C ALA A 31 3.59 -4.75 -16.62
N ARG A 32 3.50 -5.06 -15.32
CA ARG A 32 2.41 -5.89 -14.79
C ARG A 32 2.14 -5.65 -13.29
N PRO A 33 0.94 -6.01 -12.80
CA PRO A 33 0.63 -6.06 -11.39
C PRO A 33 1.55 -6.99 -10.58
N LEU A 34 1.94 -6.58 -9.38
CA LEU A 34 2.81 -7.35 -8.46
C LEU A 34 2.39 -7.15 -7.00
N PHE A 35 2.58 -8.19 -6.20
CA PHE A 35 2.56 -8.10 -4.75
C PHE A 35 3.96 -8.33 -4.20
N VAL A 36 4.36 -7.51 -3.24
CA VAL A 36 5.71 -7.52 -2.65
C VAL A 36 5.57 -7.46 -1.14
N VAL A 37 6.31 -8.31 -0.44
CA VAL A 37 6.51 -8.26 1.01
C VAL A 37 7.97 -7.91 1.28
N SER A 38 8.31 -7.58 2.53
CA SER A 38 9.69 -7.24 2.90
C SER A 38 10.69 -8.38 2.63
N SER A 39 10.22 -9.62 2.68
CA SER A 39 10.98 -10.84 2.40
C SER A 39 11.11 -11.17 0.90
N GLY A 40 10.40 -10.48 0.00
CA GLY A 40 10.48 -10.75 -1.43
C GLY A 40 9.23 -10.43 -2.24
N VAL A 41 9.30 -10.63 -3.56
CA VAL A 41 8.14 -10.57 -4.46
C VAL A 41 7.33 -11.85 -4.30
N ILE A 42 6.01 -11.74 -4.10
CA ILE A 42 5.14 -12.92 -3.98
C ILE A 42 5.18 -13.68 -5.31
N ALA A 43 5.45 -14.98 -5.26
CA ALA A 43 5.51 -15.85 -6.41
C ALA A 43 4.12 -15.94 -7.08
N VAL A 44 4.00 -15.37 -8.27
CA VAL A 44 2.77 -15.41 -9.06
C VAL A 44 3.10 -15.97 -10.43
N ALA A 45 2.37 -17.00 -10.88
CA ALA A 45 2.52 -17.53 -12.23
C ALA A 45 2.15 -16.46 -13.27
N GLU A 46 2.80 -16.48 -14.45
CA GLU A 46 2.54 -15.53 -15.55
C GLU A 46 1.05 -15.42 -15.93
N ALA A 47 0.35 -16.56 -15.94
CA ALA A 47 -1.09 -16.60 -16.19
C ALA A 47 -1.89 -15.84 -15.13
N THR A 48 -1.51 -15.96 -13.85
CA THR A 48 -2.17 -15.27 -12.73
C THR A 48 -1.92 -13.75 -12.78
N ALA A 49 -0.71 -13.31 -13.15
CA ALA A 49 -0.42 -11.88 -13.33
C ALA A 49 -1.27 -11.27 -14.47
N THR A 50 -1.47 -12.02 -15.56
CA THR A 50 -2.35 -11.63 -16.66
C THR A 50 -3.81 -11.54 -16.22
N LEU A 51 -4.28 -12.54 -15.46
CA LEU A 51 -5.63 -12.53 -14.88
C LEU A 51 -5.83 -11.36 -13.92
N LEU A 52 -4.80 -10.97 -13.17
CA LEU A 52 -4.85 -9.85 -12.24
C LEU A 52 -5.01 -8.52 -12.98
N ALA A 53 -4.26 -8.31 -14.07
CA ALA A 53 -4.42 -7.13 -14.91
C ALA A 53 -5.83 -7.06 -15.54
N ALA A 54 -6.35 -8.20 -16.02
CA ALA A 54 -7.71 -8.30 -16.55
C ALA A 54 -8.76 -8.03 -15.46
N ALA A 55 -8.56 -8.54 -14.26
CA ALA A 55 -9.43 -8.33 -13.10
C ALA A 55 -9.51 -6.85 -12.70
N ILE A 56 -8.38 -6.13 -12.67
CA ILE A 56 -8.34 -4.69 -12.39
C ILE A 56 -9.17 -3.92 -13.43
N ARG A 57 -8.95 -4.20 -14.73
CA ARG A 57 -9.71 -3.54 -15.80
C ARG A 57 -11.20 -3.86 -15.72
N SER A 58 -11.55 -5.12 -15.46
CA SER A 58 -12.95 -5.54 -15.26
C SER A 58 -13.59 -4.84 -14.07
N ALA A 59 -12.87 -4.69 -12.96
CA ALA A 59 -13.33 -3.99 -11.77
C ALA A 59 -13.58 -2.51 -12.05
N ILE A 60 -12.66 -1.83 -12.75
CA ILE A 60 -12.81 -0.43 -13.15
C ILE A 60 -14.03 -0.25 -14.06
N VAL A 61 -14.20 -1.11 -15.06
CA VAL A 61 -15.37 -1.07 -15.96
C VAL A 61 -16.66 -1.32 -15.18
N GLY A 62 -16.69 -2.33 -14.30
CA GLY A 62 -17.86 -2.62 -13.48
C GLY A 62 -18.27 -1.44 -12.59
N LEU A 63 -17.30 -0.70 -12.05
CA LEU A 63 -17.56 0.52 -11.28
C LEU A 63 -18.19 1.65 -12.09
N THR A 64 -17.95 1.73 -13.40
CA THR A 64 -18.62 2.75 -14.24
C THR A 64 -20.12 2.51 -14.37
N SER A 65 -20.55 1.26 -14.26
CA SER A 65 -21.95 0.83 -14.37
C SER A 65 -22.62 0.60 -13.02
N ALA A 66 -21.89 0.74 -11.91
CA ALA A 66 -22.40 0.45 -10.58
C ALA A 66 -23.40 1.54 -10.12
N VAL A 67 -24.59 1.10 -9.70
CA VAL A 67 -25.61 1.96 -9.09
C VAL A 67 -25.63 1.66 -7.59
N VAL A 68 -25.30 2.65 -6.77
CA VAL A 68 -25.39 2.50 -5.30
C VAL A 68 -26.77 2.95 -4.84
N GLY A 69 -27.55 2.05 -4.23
CA GLY A 69 -28.90 2.34 -3.74
C GLY A 69 -28.95 3.14 -2.43
N SER A 70 -27.82 3.65 -1.93
CA SER A 70 -27.71 4.32 -0.63
C SER A 70 -26.65 5.40 -0.66
N VAL A 71 -26.94 6.56 -0.07
CA VAL A 71 -26.06 7.75 -0.05
C VAL A 71 -24.79 7.51 0.79
N SER A 72 -24.85 6.59 1.75
CA SER A 72 -23.74 6.29 2.68
C SER A 72 -22.88 5.10 2.25
N ALA A 73 -23.07 4.59 1.03
CA ALA A 73 -22.35 3.43 0.54
C ALA A 73 -21.58 3.76 -0.74
N VAL A 74 -20.53 2.99 -0.99
CA VAL A 74 -19.59 3.17 -2.08
C VAL A 74 -19.42 1.84 -2.79
N ALA A 75 -19.59 1.86 -4.11
CA ALA A 75 -19.26 0.71 -4.93
C ALA A 75 -17.74 0.53 -4.99
N VAL A 76 -17.28 -0.70 -4.78
CA VAL A 76 -15.88 -1.09 -4.95
C VAL A 76 -15.81 -2.27 -5.92
N GLY A 77 -14.71 -2.33 -6.67
CA GLY A 77 -14.42 -3.45 -7.56
C GLY A 77 -13.32 -4.32 -6.98
N VAL A 78 -13.68 -5.47 -6.44
CA VAL A 78 -12.74 -6.46 -5.89
C VAL A 78 -12.08 -7.20 -7.04
N PHE A 79 -10.75 -7.18 -7.07
CA PHE A 79 -9.97 -7.82 -8.13
C PHE A 79 -8.98 -8.87 -7.62
N SER A 80 -8.73 -8.94 -6.31
CA SER A 80 -7.81 -9.93 -5.74
C SER A 80 -8.15 -10.29 -4.29
N LEU A 81 -7.85 -11.54 -3.94
CA LEU A 81 -7.84 -12.06 -2.57
C LEU A 81 -6.46 -12.63 -2.29
N LEU A 82 -5.83 -12.18 -1.20
CA LEU A 82 -4.54 -12.67 -0.73
C LEU A 82 -4.73 -13.48 0.54
N ALA A 83 -4.22 -14.71 0.53
CA ALA A 83 -4.12 -15.54 1.71
C ALA A 83 -2.65 -15.64 2.13
N PHE A 84 -2.37 -15.23 3.36
CA PHE A 84 -1.11 -15.54 4.03
C PHE A 84 -1.30 -16.80 4.87
N PRO A 85 -0.28 -17.66 4.98
CA PRO A 85 -0.37 -18.84 5.82
C PRO A 85 -0.47 -18.36 7.26
N SER A 86 -1.43 -18.89 8.02
CA SER A 86 -1.43 -18.73 9.46
C SER A 86 -0.17 -19.41 9.99
N LYS A 87 0.78 -18.63 10.51
CA LYS A 87 1.96 -19.21 11.15
C LYS A 87 1.46 -19.92 12.42
N LEU A 88 1.45 -21.26 12.40
CA LEU A 88 1.09 -22.06 13.56
C LEU A 88 2.03 -21.69 14.72
N GLY A 89 1.49 -21.03 15.75
CA GLY A 89 2.10 -21.04 17.08
C GLY A 89 2.47 -19.71 17.73
N ASN A 90 2.39 -18.56 17.06
CA ASN A 90 2.67 -17.26 17.69
C ASN A 90 1.58 -16.23 17.34
N ASP A 91 0.71 -15.94 18.30
CA ASP A 91 -0.28 -14.85 18.24
C ASP A 91 0.35 -13.44 18.17
N ASP A 92 1.68 -13.34 18.31
CA ASP A 92 2.46 -12.08 18.33
C ASP A 92 3.15 -11.73 17.00
N GLU A 93 3.05 -12.57 15.96
CA GLU A 93 3.71 -12.25 14.69
C GLU A 93 2.82 -11.34 13.83
N LEU A 94 3.30 -10.11 13.58
CA LEU A 94 2.64 -9.14 12.70
C LEU A 94 2.29 -9.81 11.37
N PRO A 95 1.05 -9.68 10.87
CA PRO A 95 0.70 -10.21 9.57
C PRO A 95 1.61 -9.55 8.53
N GLU A 96 1.99 -10.31 7.51
CA GLU A 96 2.94 -9.81 6.54
C GLU A 96 2.38 -8.57 5.83
N ARG A 97 3.09 -7.45 6.03
CA ARG A 97 2.83 -6.22 5.30
C ARG A 97 3.21 -6.46 3.86
N TYR A 98 2.25 -6.21 2.97
CA TYR A 98 2.50 -6.22 1.54
C TYR A 98 2.29 -4.83 0.94
N SER A 99 2.98 -4.59 -0.16
CA SER A 99 2.67 -3.56 -1.13
C SER A 99 2.15 -4.20 -2.41
N PHE A 100 1.16 -3.59 -3.02
CA PHE A 100 0.72 -3.90 -4.37
C PHE A 100 1.20 -2.81 -5.32
N SER A 101 1.70 -3.17 -6.49
CA SER A 101 2.05 -2.23 -7.54
C SER A 101 1.46 -2.64 -8.88
N THR A 102 1.08 -1.66 -9.70
CA THR A 102 0.59 -1.89 -11.07
C THR A 102 1.08 -0.77 -12.00
N PRO A 103 1.22 -1.00 -13.31
CA PRO A 103 1.47 0.07 -14.27
C PRO A 103 0.44 1.19 -14.10
N LEU A 104 0.89 2.45 -14.02
CA LEU A 104 -0.03 3.58 -13.81
C LEU A 104 -1.07 3.68 -14.94
N SER A 105 -0.70 3.27 -16.15
CA SER A 105 -1.57 3.25 -17.33
C SER A 105 -2.78 2.32 -17.18
N ASP A 106 -2.74 1.30 -16.32
CA ASP A 106 -3.90 0.44 -16.07
C ASP A 106 -5.01 1.16 -15.28
N LEU A 107 -4.66 2.22 -14.53
CA LEU A 107 -5.59 2.98 -13.70
C LEU A 107 -5.93 4.35 -14.30
N ALA A 108 -4.95 4.99 -14.94
CA ALA A 108 -5.08 6.35 -15.45
C ALA A 108 -4.28 6.53 -16.75
N PRO A 109 -4.72 5.90 -17.87
CA PRO A 109 -4.00 5.92 -19.14
C PRO A 109 -3.84 7.31 -19.77
N ASN A 110 -4.67 8.28 -19.33
CA ASN A 110 -4.70 9.64 -19.88
C ASN A 110 -3.83 10.64 -19.09
N LEU A 111 -3.16 10.21 -18.01
CA LEU A 111 -2.24 11.09 -17.28
C LEU A 111 -0.97 11.35 -18.09
N SER A 112 -0.68 12.62 -18.34
CA SER A 112 0.49 13.00 -19.14
C SER A 112 1.79 12.85 -18.33
N SER A 113 2.86 12.42 -19.01
CA SER A 113 4.19 12.36 -18.42
C SER A 113 4.68 13.72 -17.89
N GLN A 114 4.28 14.82 -18.55
CA GLN A 114 4.63 16.17 -18.13
C GLN A 114 4.02 16.53 -16.77
N THR A 115 2.73 16.24 -16.57
CA THR A 115 2.04 16.46 -15.29
C THR A 115 2.67 15.62 -14.19
N LEU A 116 3.00 14.36 -14.48
CA LEU A 116 3.65 13.46 -13.53
C LEU A 116 5.03 13.95 -13.13
N GLN A 117 5.85 14.38 -14.08
CA GLN A 117 7.20 14.90 -13.80
C GLN A 117 7.16 16.22 -13.03
N ALA A 118 6.22 17.12 -13.36
CA ALA A 118 6.03 18.37 -12.62
C ALA A 118 5.62 18.11 -11.16
N ALA A 119 4.70 17.16 -10.93
CA ALA A 119 4.32 16.76 -9.59
C ALA A 119 5.47 16.10 -8.83
N ALA A 120 6.24 15.21 -9.48
CA ALA A 120 7.38 14.53 -8.88
C ALA A 120 8.48 15.51 -8.43
N ALA A 121 8.75 16.55 -9.22
CA ALA A 121 9.79 17.55 -8.94
C ALA A 121 9.55 18.34 -7.63
N VAL A 122 8.28 18.48 -7.22
CA VAL A 122 7.90 19.22 -6.01
C VAL A 122 7.33 18.33 -4.90
N GLY A 123 7.30 17.01 -5.08
CA GLY A 123 6.63 16.09 -4.15
C GLY A 123 5.12 16.34 -4.05
N GLY A 124 4.50 16.71 -5.16
CA GLY A 124 3.10 17.12 -5.27
C GLY A 124 2.11 15.95 -5.33
N THR A 125 0.90 16.24 -5.81
CA THR A 125 -0.18 15.27 -5.97
C THR A 125 -0.80 15.36 -7.35
N VAL A 126 -1.42 14.27 -7.81
CA VAL A 126 -2.24 14.22 -9.03
C VAL A 126 -3.60 13.60 -8.72
N ASP A 127 -4.61 14.02 -9.47
CA ASP A 127 -5.95 13.44 -9.38
C ASP A 127 -5.98 12.10 -10.12
N MET A 128 -6.29 11.04 -9.38
CA MET A 128 -6.53 9.72 -9.92
C MET A 128 -8.04 9.49 -10.04
N PRO A 129 -8.56 8.92 -11.13
CA PRO A 129 -9.98 8.61 -11.29
C PRO A 129 -10.44 7.43 -10.42
N VAL A 130 -9.49 6.55 -10.08
CA VAL A 130 -9.68 5.40 -9.22
C VAL A 130 -8.47 5.24 -8.30
N ARG A 131 -8.69 4.72 -7.10
CA ARG A 131 -7.63 4.37 -6.16
C ARG A 131 -7.82 2.94 -5.67
N ILE A 132 -6.74 2.32 -5.21
CA ILE A 132 -6.74 0.94 -4.73
C ILE A 132 -6.53 0.97 -3.22
N SER A 133 -7.32 0.17 -2.53
CA SER A 133 -7.15 -0.08 -1.11
C SER A 133 -7.35 -1.57 -0.83
N SER A 134 -7.16 -1.96 0.42
CA SER A 134 -7.32 -3.32 0.88
C SER A 134 -8.05 -3.36 2.21
N LYS A 135 -8.81 -4.42 2.45
CA LYS A 135 -9.36 -4.72 3.77
C LYS A 135 -9.16 -6.19 4.11
N THR A 136 -9.37 -6.56 5.37
CA THR A 136 -9.48 -7.96 5.74
C THR A 136 -10.93 -8.43 5.55
N ALA A 137 -11.11 -9.50 4.78
CA ALA A 137 -12.39 -10.19 4.59
C ALA A 137 -12.75 -11.03 5.83
N GLU A 138 -14.01 -11.45 5.94
CA GLU A 138 -14.49 -12.26 7.08
C GLU A 138 -13.72 -13.58 7.27
N ASP A 139 -13.22 -14.14 6.18
CA ASP A 139 -12.41 -15.37 6.18
C ASP A 139 -10.91 -15.13 6.48
N GLY A 140 -10.54 -13.89 6.82
CA GLY A 140 -9.18 -13.50 7.17
C GLY A 140 -8.26 -13.19 5.99
N ARG A 141 -8.71 -13.37 4.74
CA ARG A 141 -7.94 -12.99 3.55
C ARG A 141 -7.90 -11.49 3.38
N SER A 142 -6.84 -10.97 2.76
CA SER A 142 -6.81 -9.57 2.37
C SER A 142 -7.48 -9.40 1.02
N GLU A 143 -8.58 -8.66 1.01
CA GLU A 143 -9.32 -8.31 -0.19
C GLU A 143 -8.82 -6.98 -0.74
N VAL A 144 -8.34 -7.00 -1.99
CA VAL A 144 -7.81 -5.82 -2.68
C VAL A 144 -8.83 -5.37 -3.70
N PHE A 145 -9.17 -4.10 -3.61
CA PHE A 145 -10.26 -3.51 -4.37
C PHE A 145 -9.88 -2.15 -4.92
N VAL A 146 -10.47 -1.82 -6.06
CA VAL A 146 -10.42 -0.50 -6.66
C VAL A 146 -11.70 0.25 -6.32
N VAL A 147 -11.60 1.56 -6.17
CA VAL A 147 -12.74 2.44 -5.89
C VAL A 147 -12.65 3.70 -6.73
N LYS A 148 -13.80 4.16 -7.24
CA LYS A 148 -13.91 5.40 -8.00
C LYS A 148 -13.80 6.60 -7.06
N THR A 149 -12.99 7.57 -7.43
CA THR A 149 -12.84 8.81 -6.65
C THR A 149 -13.79 9.88 -7.17
N ASP A 150 -14.28 10.74 -6.29
CA ASP A 150 -15.08 11.92 -6.64
C ASP A 150 -14.43 13.24 -6.18
N GLY A 151 -13.34 13.17 -5.41
CA GLY A 151 -12.66 14.32 -4.82
C GLY A 151 -13.40 14.97 -3.65
N VAL A 152 -14.57 14.43 -3.26
CA VAL A 152 -15.43 14.96 -2.19
C VAL A 152 -15.59 13.92 -1.09
N SER A 153 -16.25 12.80 -1.39
CA SER A 153 -16.45 11.68 -0.46
C SER A 153 -15.24 10.76 -0.44
N ILE A 154 -14.61 10.59 -1.60
CA ILE A 154 -13.46 9.71 -1.83
C ILE A 154 -12.35 10.57 -2.44
N PRO A 155 -11.27 10.86 -1.69
CA PRO A 155 -10.22 11.74 -2.15
C PRO A 155 -9.55 11.24 -3.44
N SER A 156 -9.45 12.10 -4.45
CA SER A 156 -8.79 11.81 -5.73
C SER A 156 -7.28 12.00 -5.72
N LYS A 157 -6.77 12.83 -4.80
CA LYS A 157 -5.36 13.23 -4.75
C LYS A 157 -4.47 12.09 -4.28
N VAL A 158 -3.51 11.70 -5.11
CA VAL A 158 -2.46 10.73 -4.82
C VAL A 158 -1.09 11.41 -4.86
N LYS A 159 -0.24 11.12 -3.87
CA LYS A 159 1.11 11.70 -3.76
C LYS A 159 2.03 11.13 -4.84
N VAL A 160 2.85 11.99 -5.43
CA VAL A 160 3.85 11.61 -6.42
C VAL A 160 5.23 11.65 -5.81
N ILE A 161 5.98 10.55 -5.92
CA ILE A 161 7.35 10.43 -5.43
C ILE A 161 8.28 10.20 -6.62
N ALA A 162 9.30 11.05 -6.73
CA ALA A 162 10.39 10.85 -7.67
C ALA A 162 11.30 9.71 -7.17
N ALA A 163 11.53 8.70 -8.00
CA ALA A 163 12.52 7.68 -7.73
C ALA A 163 13.93 8.25 -7.98
N THR A 164 14.86 7.92 -7.08
CA THR A 164 16.26 8.35 -7.16
C THR A 164 17.14 7.16 -7.51
N TYR A 165 18.04 7.31 -8.48
CA TYR A 165 18.98 6.26 -8.83
C TYR A 165 20.16 6.22 -7.85
N ASN A 166 20.38 5.07 -7.23
CA ASN A 166 21.56 4.81 -6.42
C ASN A 166 22.58 4.01 -7.25
N ALA A 167 23.62 4.70 -7.72
CA ALA A 167 24.67 4.10 -8.56
C ALA A 167 25.49 3.02 -7.82
N GLY A 168 25.69 3.15 -6.50
CA GLY A 168 26.46 2.19 -5.71
C GLY A 168 25.76 0.85 -5.54
N GLN A 169 24.43 0.84 -5.60
CA GLN A 169 23.60 -0.36 -5.48
C GLN A 169 22.93 -0.77 -6.80
N ASN A 170 23.07 0.05 -7.85
CA ASN A 170 22.37 -0.10 -9.13
C ASN A 170 20.85 -0.30 -8.96
N VAL A 171 20.20 0.50 -8.10
CA VAL A 171 18.75 0.44 -7.85
C VAL A 171 18.13 1.83 -7.84
N TYR A 172 16.88 1.91 -8.29
CA TYR A 172 16.02 3.07 -8.03
C TYR A 172 15.40 2.95 -6.64
N THR A 173 15.37 4.04 -5.89
CA THR A 173 14.81 4.10 -4.54
C THR A 173 13.80 5.21 -4.42
N ALA A 174 12.66 4.92 -3.79
CA ALA A 174 11.67 5.90 -3.35
C ALA A 174 11.41 5.71 -1.85
N THR A 175 11.35 6.80 -1.10
CA THR A 175 11.11 6.74 0.35
C THR A 175 9.88 7.58 0.67
N THR A 176 8.93 6.99 1.41
CA THR A 176 7.73 7.72 1.86
C THR A 176 8.08 8.64 3.04
N ALA A 177 7.29 9.70 3.21
CA ALA A 177 7.44 10.63 4.34
C ALA A 177 6.84 10.10 5.66
N ASP A 178 6.43 8.83 5.69
CA ASP A 178 5.83 8.22 6.87
C ASP A 178 6.84 8.09 8.01
N VAL A 179 6.34 7.89 9.23
CA VAL A 179 7.17 7.57 10.40
C VAL A 179 6.71 6.22 10.98
N PRO A 180 7.50 5.14 10.87
CA PRO A 180 8.77 5.04 10.15
C PRO A 180 8.58 5.11 8.62
N PRO A 181 9.59 5.59 7.88
CA PRO A 181 9.51 5.69 6.43
C PRO A 181 9.52 4.30 5.80
N ARG A 182 8.77 4.14 4.69
CA ARG A 182 8.84 2.94 3.85
C ARG A 182 9.76 3.21 2.68
N THR A 183 10.63 2.25 2.39
CA THR A 183 11.58 2.35 1.28
C THR A 183 11.19 1.34 0.22
N LEU A 184 10.94 1.82 -0.99
CA LEU A 184 10.73 0.97 -2.16
C LEU A 184 11.99 0.99 -3.01
N THR A 185 12.43 -0.18 -3.46
CA THR A 185 13.60 -0.32 -4.32
C THR A 185 13.28 -1.12 -5.57
N TRP A 186 13.69 -0.60 -6.73
CA TRP A 186 13.53 -1.26 -8.02
C TRP A 186 14.87 -1.44 -8.72
N THR A 187 15.19 -2.69 -9.07
CA THR A 187 16.37 -2.98 -9.90
C THR A 187 16.04 -2.67 -11.37
N PRO A 188 16.80 -1.80 -12.06
CA PRO A 188 16.60 -1.47 -13.47
C PRO A 188 17.19 -2.54 -14.41
N ILE A 189 16.66 -2.67 -15.64
CA ILE A 189 17.21 -3.61 -16.65
C ILE A 189 18.59 -3.17 -17.17
N VAL A 190 18.80 -1.86 -17.29
CA VAL A 190 20.04 -1.24 -17.79
C VAL A 190 20.49 -0.19 -16.79
N SER A 191 21.79 -0.11 -16.52
CA SER A 191 22.31 0.95 -15.65
C SER A 191 22.27 2.27 -16.43
N PRO A 192 21.64 3.33 -15.89
CA PRO A 192 21.66 4.64 -16.52
C PRO A 192 23.09 5.06 -16.88
N GLY A 193 23.34 5.35 -18.16
CA GLY A 193 24.65 5.78 -18.67
C GLY A 193 25.57 4.69 -19.22
N ASN A 194 25.18 3.40 -19.23
CA ASN A 194 25.99 2.36 -19.89
C ASN A 194 25.51 2.04 -21.32
N SER A 195 26.09 2.69 -22.33
CA SER A 195 25.87 2.34 -23.75
C SER A 195 26.64 1.07 -24.15
N SER A 196 26.46 -0.04 -23.42
CA SER A 196 27.18 -1.29 -23.70
C SER A 196 26.31 -2.27 -24.52
N THR A 197 26.89 -2.83 -25.58
CA THR A 197 26.29 -3.86 -26.46
C THR A 197 26.51 -5.29 -25.95
N THR A 198 27.12 -5.44 -24.79
CA THR A 198 27.29 -6.74 -24.12
C THR A 198 25.99 -7.19 -23.48
N SER A 199 25.57 -8.43 -23.75
CA SER A 199 24.43 -9.10 -23.13
C SER A 199 24.33 -8.76 -21.63
N PRO A 200 23.15 -8.35 -21.11
CA PRO A 200 23.05 -7.87 -19.74
C PRO A 200 23.55 -8.95 -18.78
N ALA A 201 24.49 -8.59 -17.89
CA ALA A 201 24.90 -9.45 -16.80
C ALA A 201 23.65 -9.88 -16.03
N GLN A 202 23.53 -11.18 -15.75
CA GLN A 202 22.37 -11.75 -15.07
C GLN A 202 22.12 -11.00 -13.75
N GLN A 203 21.00 -10.30 -13.70
CA GLN A 203 20.73 -9.35 -12.62
C GLN A 203 20.40 -10.08 -11.32
N PRO A 204 20.73 -9.50 -10.14
CA PRO A 204 20.23 -10.01 -8.88
C PRO A 204 18.69 -9.93 -8.88
N LEU A 205 18.04 -11.08 -9.01
CA LEU A 205 16.59 -11.18 -8.83
C LEU A 205 16.25 -10.87 -7.37
N PRO A 206 15.21 -10.06 -7.09
CA PRO A 206 14.67 -9.96 -5.75
C PRO A 206 14.34 -11.36 -5.22
N PRO A 207 14.48 -11.59 -3.90
CA PRO A 207 14.03 -12.84 -3.30
C PRO A 207 12.56 -13.12 -3.66
N VAL A 208 12.23 -14.38 -3.89
CA VAL A 208 10.87 -14.82 -4.20
C VAL A 208 10.22 -15.34 -2.93
N TYR A 209 9.05 -14.83 -2.60
CA TYR A 209 8.25 -15.25 -1.46
C TYR A 209 7.15 -16.22 -1.90
N THR A 210 7.18 -17.47 -1.41
CA THR A 210 6.22 -18.53 -1.78
C THR A 210 5.15 -18.79 -0.72
N GLY A 211 5.16 -18.06 0.40
CA GLY A 211 4.24 -18.32 1.50
C GLY A 211 2.80 -17.88 1.22
N ALA A 212 2.60 -16.85 0.39
CA ALA A 212 1.28 -16.28 0.13
C ALA A 212 0.66 -16.78 -1.18
N THR A 213 -0.66 -16.90 -1.17
CA THR A 213 -1.46 -17.23 -2.35
C THR A 213 -2.21 -15.99 -2.83
N VAL A 214 -2.01 -15.61 -4.09
CA VAL A 214 -2.75 -14.53 -4.77
C VAL A 214 -3.82 -15.15 -5.64
N THR A 215 -5.09 -14.82 -5.38
CA THR A 215 -6.24 -15.28 -6.17
C THR A 215 -6.90 -14.09 -6.86
N PRO A 216 -6.79 -13.95 -8.19
CA PRO A 216 -7.55 -12.95 -8.94
C PRO A 216 -9.05 -13.22 -8.83
N VAL A 217 -9.83 -12.17 -8.63
CA VAL A 217 -11.30 -12.19 -8.62
C VAL A 217 -11.78 -11.43 -9.83
N GLN A 218 -12.78 -11.96 -10.54
CA GLN A 218 -13.30 -11.33 -11.75
C GLN A 218 -14.10 -10.06 -11.41
N GLY A 219 -13.39 -8.96 -11.12
CA GLY A 219 -13.94 -7.60 -10.95
C GLY A 219 -15.28 -7.53 -10.22
N ARG A 220 -15.40 -8.25 -9.10
CA ARG A 220 -16.66 -8.38 -8.35
C ARG A 220 -17.04 -7.01 -7.79
N ILE A 221 -18.25 -6.53 -8.07
CA ILE A 221 -18.71 -5.24 -7.55
C ILE A 221 -19.41 -5.47 -6.21
N ASP A 222 -18.85 -4.88 -5.16
CA ASP A 222 -19.41 -4.90 -3.82
C ASP A 222 -19.76 -3.49 -3.37
N THR A 223 -20.54 -3.37 -2.30
CA THR A 223 -20.98 -2.09 -1.72
C THR A 223 -20.47 -1.96 -0.30
N PHE A 224 -19.60 -0.98 -0.03
CA PHE A 224 -18.96 -0.77 1.27
C PHE A 224 -19.45 0.54 1.91
N PRO A 225 -19.48 0.64 3.25
CA PRO A 225 -19.77 1.91 3.92
C PRO A 225 -18.70 2.97 3.60
N ALA A 226 -19.14 4.17 3.22
CA ALA A 226 -18.46 5.06 2.28
C ALA A 226 -17.08 5.64 2.66
N VAL A 227 -16.75 5.80 3.95
CA VAL A 227 -15.64 6.68 4.36
C VAL A 227 -14.69 6.05 5.39
N VAL A 228 -15.13 5.02 6.11
CA VAL A 228 -14.36 4.47 7.24
C VAL A 228 -13.41 3.35 6.81
N GLU A 229 -13.74 2.61 5.73
CA GLU A 229 -13.00 1.40 5.35
C GLU A 229 -11.93 1.61 4.28
N ALA A 230 -12.07 2.59 3.38
CA ALA A 230 -11.06 2.83 2.34
C ALA A 230 -10.05 3.86 2.82
N SER A 231 -9.14 3.47 3.73
CA SER A 231 -7.94 4.29 3.94
C SER A 231 -6.99 4.07 2.76
N PHE A 232 -6.40 5.15 2.26
CA PHE A 232 -5.46 5.09 1.14
C PHE A 232 -4.06 5.38 1.63
N ASP A 233 -3.19 4.38 1.45
CA ASP A 233 -1.76 4.47 1.68
C ASP A 233 -1.06 4.17 0.36
N ASP A 234 -1.22 5.08 -0.59
CA ASP A 234 -0.87 4.91 -1.98
C ASP A 234 -0.05 6.08 -2.54
N TYR A 235 0.76 5.75 -3.55
CA TYR A 235 1.76 6.62 -4.13
C TYR A 235 1.90 6.33 -5.62
N ILE A 236 2.24 7.36 -6.37
CA ILE A 236 2.70 7.22 -7.75
C ILE A 236 4.21 7.40 -7.76
N ILE A 237 4.91 6.41 -8.28
CA ILE A 237 6.36 6.45 -8.41
C ILE A 237 6.71 6.84 -9.84
N VAL A 238 7.42 7.93 -9.98
CA VAL A 238 7.89 8.45 -11.27
C VAL A 238 9.40 8.30 -11.34
N TYR A 239 9.87 7.61 -12.38
CA TYR A 239 11.29 7.42 -12.62
C TYR A 239 11.87 8.59 -13.41
N PRO A 240 13.20 8.84 -13.31
CA PRO A 240 13.90 9.74 -14.21
C PRO A 240 13.62 9.41 -15.68
N ILE A 241 13.51 10.43 -16.54
CA ILE A 241 13.06 10.24 -17.93
C ILE A 241 14.03 9.36 -18.76
N ASP A 242 15.30 9.36 -18.39
CA ASP A 242 16.39 8.57 -18.96
C ASP A 242 16.42 7.12 -18.46
N SER A 243 15.57 6.75 -17.49
CA SER A 243 15.49 5.39 -16.95
C SER A 243 14.87 4.37 -17.91
N GLY A 244 14.04 4.83 -18.85
CA GLY A 244 13.21 3.96 -19.69
C GLY A 244 12.11 3.20 -18.94
N LEU A 245 11.87 3.49 -17.65
CA LEU A 245 10.84 2.84 -16.84
C LEU A 245 9.56 3.66 -16.82
N ALA A 246 8.42 3.01 -17.06
CA ALA A 246 7.12 3.65 -16.94
C ALA A 246 6.76 3.92 -15.46
N PRO A 247 6.00 4.99 -15.18
CA PRO A 247 5.48 5.25 -13.83
C PRO A 247 4.59 4.12 -13.34
N ILE A 248 4.64 3.85 -12.03
CA ILE A 248 3.83 2.82 -11.38
C ILE A 248 2.99 3.42 -10.28
N TYR A 249 1.81 2.85 -10.08
CA TYR A 249 1.00 3.09 -8.90
C TYR A 249 1.32 2.02 -7.86
N VAL A 250 1.52 2.44 -6.61
CA VAL A 250 1.83 1.56 -5.48
C VAL A 250 0.85 1.85 -4.36
N MET A 251 0.34 0.80 -3.72
CA MET A 251 -0.39 0.91 -2.46
C MET A 251 0.22 -0.04 -1.42
N PHE A 252 0.09 0.34 -0.16
CA PHE A 252 0.37 -0.53 0.97
C PHE A 252 -0.93 -1.05 1.56
N ARG A 253 -0.85 -2.24 2.15
CA ARG A 253 -1.95 -2.75 2.98
C ARG A 253 -2.30 -1.71 4.06
N ASP A 254 -3.61 -1.54 4.28
CA ASP A 254 -4.14 -0.64 5.31
C ASP A 254 -3.59 -1.01 6.71
N ARG A 255 -2.96 -0.04 7.38
CA ARG A 255 -2.38 -0.21 8.72
C ARG A 255 -3.43 -0.45 9.80
N ARG A 256 -4.69 -0.08 9.58
CA ARG A 256 -5.81 -0.38 10.49
C ARG A 256 -6.13 -1.87 10.52
N GLU A 257 -5.68 -2.61 9.51
CA GLU A 257 -5.82 -4.06 9.44
C GLU A 257 -4.63 -4.80 10.10
N ASP A 258 -3.62 -4.06 10.58
CA ASP A 258 -2.51 -4.60 11.36
C ASP A 258 -2.90 -4.70 12.85
N PRO A 259 -2.42 -5.72 13.58
CA PRO A 259 -2.46 -5.75 15.03
C PRO A 259 -1.71 -4.56 15.62
N GLY A 260 -2.24 -4.06 16.73
CA GLY A 260 -1.70 -2.89 17.40
C GLY A 260 -1.94 -2.91 18.90
N VAL A 261 -1.09 -2.20 19.63
CA VAL A 261 -1.27 -1.96 21.06
C VAL A 261 -1.90 -0.60 21.24
N ALA A 262 -3.03 -0.54 21.95
CA ALA A 262 -3.68 0.72 22.25
C ALA A 262 -2.78 1.61 23.12
N SER A 263 -2.69 2.89 22.76
CA SER A 263 -1.85 3.89 23.40
C SER A 263 -2.62 5.21 23.58
N GLY A 264 -2.02 6.17 24.30
CA GLY A 264 -2.62 7.47 24.58
C GLY A 264 -3.29 7.60 25.95
N PHE A 265 -3.50 8.85 26.37
CA PHE A 265 -4.01 9.19 27.70
C PHE A 265 -5.50 9.57 27.73
N GLY A 266 -6.11 9.78 26.56
CA GLY A 266 -7.45 10.35 26.47
C GLY A 266 -7.52 11.77 27.05
N GLN A 267 -8.73 12.27 27.23
CA GLN A 267 -8.97 13.57 27.88
C GLN A 267 -9.99 13.43 29.03
N PRO A 268 -9.88 14.26 30.07
CA PRO A 268 -10.93 14.35 31.07
C PRO A 268 -12.21 14.87 30.41
N VAL A 269 -13.33 14.19 30.62
CA VAL A 269 -14.65 14.59 30.11
C VAL A 269 -15.57 14.90 31.28
N SER A 270 -16.39 15.93 31.15
CA SER A 270 -17.39 16.35 32.15
C SER A 270 -18.73 16.60 31.48
N GLY A 271 -19.83 16.28 32.15
CA GLY A 271 -21.18 16.42 31.59
C GLY A 271 -21.53 15.29 30.61
N ILE A 272 -22.43 15.57 29.65
CA ILE A 272 -22.89 14.59 28.66
C ILE A 272 -21.83 14.46 27.57
N TRP A 273 -20.89 13.53 27.75
CA TRP A 273 -19.78 13.27 26.81
C TRP A 273 -20.24 13.15 25.34
N LEU A 274 -21.34 12.43 25.08
CA LEU A 274 -21.85 12.19 23.72
C LEU A 274 -22.37 13.47 23.03
N SER A 275 -22.72 14.51 23.80
CA SER A 275 -23.23 15.76 23.21
C SER A 275 -22.17 16.51 22.41
N ALA A 276 -20.89 16.35 22.76
CA ALA A 276 -19.78 16.92 22.01
C ALA A 276 -19.49 16.16 20.70
N ALA A 277 -19.98 14.92 20.55
CA ALA A 277 -19.67 14.09 19.39
C ALA A 277 -20.19 14.67 18.06
N SER A 278 -21.26 15.47 18.13
CA SER A 278 -21.88 16.13 16.98
C SER A 278 -21.46 17.60 16.80
N HIS A 279 -20.46 18.09 17.52
CA HIS A 279 -20.06 19.50 17.52
C HIS A 279 -18.54 19.68 17.42
N GLY A 280 -18.09 20.71 16.70
CA GLY A 280 -16.67 21.07 16.62
C GLY A 280 -15.78 19.93 16.10
N GLU A 281 -14.72 19.61 16.84
CA GLU A 281 -13.78 18.50 16.53
C GLU A 281 -14.30 17.12 17.01
N GLY A 282 -15.51 17.04 17.58
CA GLY A 282 -16.09 15.82 18.13
C GLY A 282 -15.76 15.59 19.61
N ALA A 283 -16.13 14.41 20.11
CA ALA A 283 -15.89 14.02 21.50
C ALA A 283 -14.59 13.21 21.64
N PRO A 284 -13.67 13.58 22.54
CA PRO A 284 -12.43 12.84 22.74
C PRO A 284 -12.68 11.50 23.44
N ILE A 285 -11.72 10.58 23.36
CA ILE A 285 -11.75 9.36 24.17
C ILE A 285 -11.58 9.74 25.66
N PRO A 286 -12.51 9.35 26.55
CA PRO A 286 -12.38 9.63 27.98
C PRO A 286 -11.13 9.00 28.60
N SER A 287 -10.45 9.71 29.49
CA SER A 287 -9.23 9.23 30.16
C SER A 287 -9.43 7.89 30.89
N GLN A 288 -10.61 7.66 31.46
CA GLN A 288 -10.98 6.41 32.11
C GLN A 288 -10.98 5.22 31.13
N ILE A 289 -11.53 5.41 29.92
CA ILE A 289 -11.54 4.39 28.87
C ILE A 289 -10.12 4.20 28.31
N ALA A 290 -9.40 5.28 28.05
CA ALA A 290 -8.01 5.20 27.59
C ALA A 290 -7.13 4.41 28.58
N ASN A 291 -7.31 4.60 29.88
CA ASN A 291 -6.59 3.83 30.90
C ASN A 291 -6.93 2.33 30.89
N GLN A 292 -8.17 1.95 30.59
CA GLN A 292 -8.58 0.53 30.50
C GLN A 292 -8.07 -0.15 29.23
N LEU A 293 -7.91 0.61 28.15
CA LEU A 293 -7.48 0.08 26.85
C LEU A 293 -5.96 0.12 26.68
N ARG A 294 -5.26 1.08 27.31
CA ARG A 294 -3.81 1.27 27.16
C ARG A 294 -3.04 -0.03 27.45
N GLY A 295 -2.17 -0.40 26.53
CA GLY A 295 -1.35 -1.60 26.64
C GLY A 295 -2.05 -2.89 26.18
N ARG A 296 -3.35 -2.86 25.88
CA ARG A 296 -4.04 -4.01 25.29
C ARG A 296 -3.70 -4.16 23.82
N GLN A 297 -3.44 -5.39 23.40
CA GLN A 297 -3.29 -5.77 22.00
C GLN A 297 -4.67 -5.99 21.35
N PHE A 298 -4.81 -5.49 20.12
CA PHE A 298 -5.95 -5.70 19.25
C PHE A 298 -5.46 -6.31 17.95
N LYS A 299 -6.26 -7.22 17.36
CA LYS A 299 -5.91 -7.91 16.11
C LYS A 299 -5.97 -6.98 14.89
N ASN A 300 -6.82 -5.97 14.95
CA ASN A 300 -6.97 -4.89 13.99
C ASN A 300 -7.80 -3.76 14.66
N TRP A 301 -8.03 -2.67 13.94
CA TRP A 301 -8.80 -1.52 14.41
C TRP A 301 -10.28 -1.80 14.68
N ARG A 302 -10.87 -2.84 14.08
CA ARG A 302 -12.29 -3.18 14.23
C ARG A 302 -12.58 -4.12 15.41
N ALA A 303 -11.53 -4.71 16.00
CA ALA A 303 -11.61 -5.71 17.07
C ALA A 303 -11.81 -5.09 18.47
#